data_AF-A0A914F900-F1
#
_entry.id   AF-A0A914F900-F1
#
_cell.length_a   1.000
_cell.length_b   1.000
_cell.length_c   1.000
_cell.angle_alpha   90.00
_cell.angle_beta   90.00
_cell.angle_gamma   90.00
#
_symmetry.space_group_name_H-M   'P 1'
#
loop_
_entity.id
_entity.type
_entity.pdbx_description
1 polymer ?
#
loop_
_entity_poly.entity_id
_entity_poly.type
_entity_poly.pdbx_seq_one_letter_code
_entity_poly.pdbx_strand_id
1 'polypeptide(L)'
;MSINDCAVQIIEHLSNTQFRAKKEELQKIYGDKRVSDLPLVVLCIAGAARKGKSFMLNFFLDYLIHKEKYPTKPWQINDATSLAGFEFRDGEDRTTLGIWAWNHVFIIEQGDGTKVGVSLDLVFIIRDFCFKKYLDDENGGQMYIDKVLCDVKVEQLQQLRDGLNASYERKFGFVFPHPGEKVALEKTSNIVDMNPKFVYRAKEMVEALLSPSELQIKRVGPSVMYCKNMCDYISLCVKCFDDNQHFAPKAVQAVNRDFMFNLEVSRACEAYDILMEKAFVNCDSGYAKDKFAALHNKVFQQIQNDIVKRIKDEGVVKEVTVKSVDQLLNIFTKYKEKNDLLVEQEKKRLQIIEEKRRH
;
A
#
# COMPACT_ATOMS: atom_id res chain seq x y z
N MET A 1 21.57 3.27 3.16
CA MET A 1 21.07 1.89 3.28
C MET A 1 21.59 1.31 4.57
N SER A 2 20.70 0.65 5.31
CA SER A 2 21.11 -0.33 6.30
C SER A 2 21.81 -1.49 5.60
N ILE A 3 22.68 -2.21 6.31
CA ILE A 3 23.37 -3.40 5.77
C ILE A 3 22.37 -4.49 5.32
N ASN A 4 21.13 -4.42 5.79
CA ASN A 4 20.09 -5.42 5.54
C ASN A 4 19.06 -5.01 4.48
N ASP A 5 19.20 -3.85 3.82
CA ASP A 5 18.23 -3.40 2.81
C ASP A 5 18.42 -4.21 1.52
N CYS A 6 17.39 -4.92 1.07
CA CYS A 6 17.45 -5.77 -0.12
C CYS A 6 16.08 -6.00 -0.76
N ALA A 7 16.11 -6.54 -1.98
CA ALA A 7 14.91 -7.01 -2.66
C ALA A 7 14.48 -8.37 -2.10
N VAL A 8 13.23 -8.47 -1.65
CA VAL A 8 12.63 -9.70 -1.13
C VAL A 8 11.40 -10.09 -1.94
N GLN A 9 11.22 -11.39 -2.16
CA GLN A 9 10.05 -11.88 -2.89
C GLN A 9 8.83 -11.87 -1.97
N ILE A 10 7.80 -11.11 -2.34
CA ILE A 10 6.57 -10.95 -1.55
C ILE A 10 5.40 -11.81 -2.08
N ILE A 11 5.43 -12.15 -3.37
CA ILE A 11 4.53 -13.13 -3.97
C ILE A 11 5.38 -14.16 -4.72
N GLU A 12 5.21 -15.42 -4.36
CA GLU A 12 5.81 -16.57 -5.02
C GLU A 12 4.85 -17.11 -6.09
N HIS A 13 5.37 -17.45 -7.26
CA HIS A 13 4.63 -18.16 -8.30
C HIS A 13 4.85 -19.66 -8.13
N LEU A 14 3.78 -20.41 -7.91
CA LEU A 14 3.84 -21.87 -7.74
C LEU A 14 3.56 -22.59 -9.06
N SER A 15 2.53 -22.14 -9.78
CA SER A 15 2.15 -22.68 -11.09
C SER A 15 1.36 -21.64 -11.90
N ASN A 16 0.94 -21.97 -13.13
CA ASN A 16 0.25 -21.05 -14.04
C ASN A 16 -0.97 -20.33 -13.43
N THR A 17 -1.64 -20.94 -12.46
CA THR A 17 -2.82 -20.37 -11.79
C THR A 17 -2.66 -20.21 -10.28
N GLN A 18 -1.54 -20.64 -9.69
CA GLN A 18 -1.35 -20.63 -8.24
C GLN A 18 -0.21 -19.72 -7.82
N PHE A 19 -0.52 -18.86 -6.86
CA PHE A 19 0.41 -17.90 -6.28
C PHE A 19 0.38 -18.01 -4.77
N ARG A 20 1.46 -17.58 -4.10
CA ARG A 20 1.53 -17.56 -2.64
C ARG A 20 2.04 -16.22 -2.15
N ALA A 21 1.25 -15.54 -1.33
CA ALA A 21 1.71 -14.39 -0.57
C ALA A 21 2.67 -14.84 0.53
N LYS A 22 3.88 -14.27 0.60
CA LYS A 22 4.82 -14.50 1.70
C LYS A 22 4.45 -13.61 2.89
N LYS A 23 3.42 -14.02 3.64
CA LYS A 23 2.82 -13.23 4.74
C LYS A 23 3.84 -12.75 5.78
N GLU A 24 4.82 -13.57 6.12
CA GLU A 24 5.86 -13.20 7.08
C GLU A 24 6.73 -12.04 6.56
N GLU A 25 7.14 -12.08 5.29
CA GLU A 25 7.91 -10.99 4.68
C GLU A 25 7.07 -9.72 4.54
N LEU A 26 5.82 -9.86 4.10
CA LEU A 26 4.87 -8.75 4.05
C LEU A 26 4.69 -8.10 5.43
N GLN A 27 4.56 -8.89 6.49
CA GLN A 27 4.41 -8.37 7.84
C GLN A 27 5.68 -7.68 8.35
N LYS A 28 6.87 -8.19 8.00
CA LYS A 28 8.15 -7.53 8.34
C LYS A 28 8.28 -6.15 7.68
N ILE A 29 7.87 -6.02 6.41
CA ILE A 29 7.96 -4.77 5.65
C ILE A 29 6.90 -3.77 6.14
N TYR A 30 5.64 -4.20 6.14
CA TYR A 30 4.50 -3.28 6.26
C TYR A 30 3.94 -3.18 7.68
N GLY A 31 4.26 -4.13 8.55
CA GLY A 31 3.88 -4.14 9.97
C GLY A 31 4.91 -3.47 10.89
N ASP A 32 6.01 -2.93 10.34
CA ASP A 32 6.98 -2.16 11.12
C ASP A 32 6.30 -0.93 11.74
N LYS A 33 6.42 -0.77 13.06
CA LYS A 33 5.82 0.32 13.84
C LYS A 33 6.21 1.71 13.35
N ARG A 34 7.35 1.84 12.65
CA ARG A 34 7.77 3.12 12.02
C ARG A 34 6.82 3.58 10.93
N VAL A 35 6.18 2.64 10.23
CA VAL A 35 5.42 2.91 9.00
C VAL A 35 3.99 2.37 9.01
N SER A 36 3.65 1.48 9.95
CA SER A 36 2.37 0.73 9.99
C SER A 36 1.14 1.61 9.81
N ASP A 37 1.12 2.77 10.47
CA ASP A 37 0.01 3.72 10.47
C ASP A 37 0.20 4.89 9.48
N LEU A 38 1.21 4.82 8.61
CA LEU A 38 1.37 5.77 7.51
C LEU A 38 0.52 5.36 6.31
N PRO A 39 -0.11 6.34 5.61
CA PRO A 39 -0.69 6.11 4.30
C PRO A 39 0.37 5.57 3.34
N LEU A 40 0.01 4.56 2.56
CA LEU A 40 0.93 3.86 1.68
C LEU A 40 0.87 4.43 0.26
N VAL A 41 2.03 4.67 -0.33
CA VAL A 41 2.25 4.90 -1.76
C VAL A 41 2.98 3.67 -2.29
N VAL A 42 2.45 3.06 -3.35
CA VAL A 42 3.05 1.89 -3.98
C VAL A 42 3.54 2.27 -5.37
N LEU A 43 4.83 2.12 -5.59
CA LEU A 43 5.45 2.36 -6.88
C LEU A 43 5.78 1.02 -7.52
N CYS A 44 5.10 0.75 -8.63
CA CYS A 44 5.30 -0.47 -9.39
C CYS A 44 5.98 -0.16 -10.71
N ILE A 45 7.10 -0.83 -11.00
CA ILE A 45 7.59 -0.91 -12.39
C ILE A 45 7.11 -2.22 -12.99
N ALA A 46 6.29 -2.11 -14.04
CA ALA A 46 5.85 -3.23 -14.88
C ALA A 46 6.44 -3.07 -16.28
N GLY A 47 7.05 -4.14 -16.81
CA GLY A 47 7.76 -4.11 -18.10
C GLY A 47 8.25 -5.51 -18.52
N ALA A 48 8.75 -5.65 -19.75
CA ALA A 48 9.22 -6.95 -20.27
C ALA A 48 10.41 -7.47 -19.46
N ALA A 49 10.51 -8.80 -19.33
CA ALA A 49 11.71 -9.41 -18.78
C ALA A 49 12.93 -8.92 -19.58
N ARG A 50 14.06 -8.72 -18.89
CA ARG A 50 15.35 -8.39 -19.52
C ARG A 50 15.42 -7.02 -20.23
N LYS A 51 14.56 -6.06 -19.87
CA LYS A 51 14.57 -4.68 -20.44
C LYS A 51 14.96 -3.60 -19.42
N GLY A 52 15.84 -3.92 -18.47
CA GLY A 52 16.41 -2.91 -17.56
C GLY A 52 15.48 -2.39 -16.45
N LYS A 53 14.42 -3.12 -16.06
CA LYS A 53 13.53 -2.68 -14.96
C LYS A 53 14.23 -2.51 -13.62
N SER A 54 14.96 -3.54 -13.17
CA SER A 54 15.72 -3.50 -11.91
C SER A 54 16.74 -2.37 -11.94
N PHE A 55 17.34 -2.12 -13.11
CA PHE A 55 18.25 -1.01 -13.32
C PHE A 55 17.55 0.35 -13.13
N MET A 56 16.34 0.54 -13.67
CA MET A 56 15.55 1.75 -13.41
C MET A 56 15.13 1.90 -11.94
N LEU A 57 14.77 0.80 -11.27
CA LEU A 57 14.44 0.83 -9.84
C LEU A 57 15.61 1.32 -8.97
N ASN A 58 16.86 1.12 -9.40
CA ASN A 58 18.01 1.61 -8.64
C ASN A 58 18.12 3.15 -8.69
N PHE A 59 17.64 3.82 -9.75
CA PHE A 59 17.48 5.28 -9.73
C PHE A 59 16.40 5.72 -8.74
N PHE A 60 15.30 4.97 -8.63
CA PHE A 60 14.19 5.28 -7.72
C PHE A 60 14.66 5.13 -6.28
N LEU A 61 15.42 4.07 -6.03
CA LEU A 61 15.98 3.74 -4.74
C LEU A 61 16.98 4.82 -4.28
N ASP A 62 17.91 5.22 -5.14
CA ASP A 62 18.87 6.30 -4.84
C ASP A 62 18.15 7.62 -4.51
N TYR A 63 17.12 7.98 -5.29
CA TYR A 63 16.27 9.14 -5.03
C TYR A 63 15.56 9.06 -3.68
N LEU A 64 14.88 7.95 -3.39
CA LEU A 64 14.10 7.78 -2.15
C LEU A 64 15.00 7.77 -0.92
N ILE A 65 16.16 7.14 -0.99
CA ILE A 65 17.18 7.19 0.08
C ILE A 65 17.63 8.63 0.32
N HIS A 66 17.93 9.36 -0.76
CA HIS A 66 18.33 10.76 -0.64
C HIS A 66 17.22 11.61 -0.04
N LYS A 67 15.97 11.43 -0.47
CA LYS A 67 14.83 12.23 0.03
C LYS A 67 14.44 11.90 1.45
N GLU A 68 14.51 10.65 1.87
CA GLU A 68 14.28 10.28 3.28
C GLU A 68 15.38 10.88 4.18
N LYS A 69 16.64 10.90 3.72
CA LYS A 69 17.78 11.41 4.50
C LYS A 69 17.92 12.94 4.47
N TYR A 70 17.61 13.56 3.34
CA TYR A 70 17.77 14.99 3.09
C TYR A 70 16.53 15.59 2.41
N PRO A 71 15.38 15.69 3.11
CA PRO A 71 14.09 16.04 2.49
C PRO A 71 14.11 17.36 1.70
N THR A 72 14.83 18.36 2.22
CA THR A 72 14.91 19.70 1.65
C THR A 72 16.00 19.88 0.60
N LYS A 73 16.91 18.91 0.44
CA LYS A 73 18.01 19.03 -0.53
C LYS A 73 17.59 18.51 -1.90
N PRO A 74 18.03 19.16 -3.00
CA PRO A 74 17.85 18.61 -4.34
C PRO A 74 18.59 17.28 -4.43
N TRP A 75 18.00 16.31 -5.14
CA TRP A 75 18.67 15.06 -5.46
C TRP A 75 19.74 15.30 -6.52
N GLN A 76 20.93 14.75 -6.31
CA GLN A 76 22.09 14.96 -7.17
C GLN A 76 22.63 13.62 -7.61
N ILE A 77 22.73 13.44 -8.92
CA ILE A 77 23.35 12.29 -9.57
C ILE A 77 24.54 12.82 -10.36
N ASN A 78 25.72 12.25 -10.15
CA ASN A 78 26.97 12.71 -10.78
C ASN A 78 27.85 11.52 -11.15
N ASP A 79 28.98 11.77 -11.80
CA ASP A 79 29.87 10.73 -12.32
C ASP A 79 30.44 9.82 -11.22
N ALA A 80 30.52 10.28 -9.98
CA ALA A 80 30.96 9.46 -8.84
C ALA A 80 29.83 8.60 -8.24
N THR A 81 28.58 8.80 -8.66
CA THR A 81 27.44 7.99 -8.21
C THR A 81 27.52 6.58 -8.82
N SER A 82 27.32 5.58 -7.95
CA SER A 82 27.14 4.18 -8.34
C SER A 82 25.79 3.70 -7.80
N LEU A 83 24.92 3.27 -8.71
CA LEU A 83 23.59 2.81 -8.33
C LEU A 83 23.66 1.38 -7.78
N ALA A 84 23.12 1.18 -6.58
CA ALA A 84 23.06 -0.13 -5.92
C ALA A 84 21.61 -0.44 -5.51
N GLY A 85 21.29 -1.72 -5.32
CA GLY A 85 19.95 -2.13 -4.89
C GLY A 85 19.48 -3.44 -5.50
N PHE A 86 18.47 -3.34 -6.35
CA PHE A 86 17.92 -4.48 -7.09
C PHE A 86 18.99 -5.05 -8.03
N GLU A 87 19.30 -6.33 -7.84
CA GLU A 87 20.20 -7.05 -8.73
C GLU A 87 19.60 -7.16 -10.14
N PHE A 88 20.44 -6.94 -11.16
CA PHE A 88 20.13 -7.17 -12.56
C PHE A 88 21.14 -8.16 -13.14
N ARG A 89 20.82 -9.46 -13.12
CA ARG A 89 21.66 -10.53 -13.72
C ARG A 89 21.34 -10.72 -15.20
N ASP A 90 22.21 -11.38 -16.00
CA ASP A 90 21.79 -12.06 -17.24
C ASP A 90 21.89 -13.57 -17.07
N GLY A 91 20.94 -14.27 -17.68
CA GLY A 91 20.92 -15.72 -17.86
C GLY A 91 19.78 -16.10 -18.80
N GLU A 92 19.93 -17.21 -19.54
CA GLU A 92 18.87 -17.84 -20.33
C GLU A 92 17.69 -18.30 -19.45
N ASP A 93 17.95 -18.57 -18.17
CA ASP A 93 16.94 -18.94 -17.20
C ASP A 93 16.16 -17.73 -16.67
N ARG A 94 14.83 -17.78 -16.79
CA ARG A 94 13.88 -16.83 -16.19
C ARG A 94 14.12 -16.72 -14.68
N THR A 95 14.86 -15.72 -14.23
CA THR A 95 15.38 -15.70 -12.85
C THR A 95 14.45 -15.08 -11.79
N THR A 96 13.25 -14.59 -12.14
CA THR A 96 12.34 -13.93 -11.17
C THR A 96 10.88 -14.15 -11.54
N LEU A 97 10.30 -15.29 -11.15
CA LEU A 97 8.85 -15.47 -11.15
C LEU A 97 8.26 -14.89 -9.85
N GLY A 98 7.05 -14.33 -9.93
CA GLY A 98 6.39 -13.67 -8.80
C GLY A 98 6.64 -12.17 -8.70
N ILE A 99 6.35 -11.59 -7.53
CA ILE A 99 6.48 -10.15 -7.25
C ILE A 99 7.50 -9.96 -6.14
N TRP A 100 8.38 -8.99 -6.34
CA TRP A 100 9.46 -8.64 -5.43
C TRP A 100 9.24 -7.22 -4.92
N ALA A 101 9.62 -6.93 -3.68
CA ALA A 101 9.60 -5.59 -3.13
C ALA A 101 10.91 -5.27 -2.45
N TRP A 102 11.26 -3.99 -2.36
CA TRP A 102 12.32 -3.54 -1.47
C TRP A 102 11.85 -3.69 -0.02
N ASN A 103 12.66 -4.29 0.85
CA ASN A 103 12.23 -4.59 2.22
C ASN A 103 12.16 -3.37 3.16
N HIS A 104 12.57 -2.18 2.69
CA HIS A 104 12.49 -0.92 3.43
C HIS A 104 11.43 0.00 2.81
N VAL A 105 10.43 0.37 3.61
CA VAL A 105 9.43 1.39 3.27
C VAL A 105 9.99 2.76 3.63
N PHE A 106 10.09 3.65 2.65
CA PHE A 106 10.63 5.00 2.83
C PHE A 106 9.59 5.93 3.43
N ILE A 107 9.97 6.74 4.42
CA ILE A 107 9.10 7.78 4.99
C ILE A 107 9.38 9.09 4.26
N ILE A 108 8.42 9.55 3.47
CA ILE A 108 8.50 10.81 2.72
C ILE A 108 7.45 11.79 3.24
N GLU A 109 7.86 13.04 3.49
CA GLU A 109 6.97 14.13 3.87
C GLU A 109 6.54 14.91 2.62
N GLN A 110 5.23 15.00 2.41
CA GLN A 110 4.62 15.73 1.30
C GLN A 110 4.58 17.24 1.58
N GLY A 111 4.24 18.03 0.55
CA GLY A 111 4.23 19.50 0.65
C GLY A 111 3.23 20.07 1.67
N ASP A 112 2.23 19.29 2.08
CA ASP A 112 1.24 19.62 3.11
C ASP A 112 1.66 19.18 4.53
N GLY A 113 2.86 18.59 4.68
CA GLY A 113 3.37 18.03 5.94
C GLY A 113 2.90 16.59 6.21
N THR A 114 2.07 16.00 5.35
CA THR A 114 1.64 14.60 5.49
C THR A 114 2.82 13.67 5.28
N LYS A 115 3.06 12.75 6.22
CA LYS A 115 4.05 11.68 6.05
C LYS A 115 3.39 10.46 5.41
N VAL A 116 4.03 9.92 4.38
CA VAL A 116 3.59 8.72 3.67
C VAL A 116 4.69 7.67 3.69
N GLY A 117 4.30 6.40 3.74
CA GLY A 117 5.20 5.27 3.49
C GLY A 117 5.26 4.98 2.00
N VAL A 118 6.45 4.89 1.41
CA VAL A 118 6.64 4.60 -0.02
C VAL A 118 7.29 3.22 -0.18
N SER A 119 6.58 2.30 -0.83
CA SER A 119 7.10 0.97 -1.20
C SER A 119 7.49 0.92 -2.67
N LEU A 120 8.60 0.24 -2.96
CA LEU A 120 9.05 -0.09 -4.31
C LEU A 120 8.76 -1.55 -4.60
N ASP A 121 7.80 -1.80 -5.48
CA ASP A 121 7.37 -3.14 -5.89
C ASP A 121 7.76 -3.38 -7.36
N LEU A 122 8.33 -4.54 -7.65
CA LEU A 122 8.74 -4.96 -8.98
C LEU A 122 7.74 -6.00 -9.54
N VAL A 123 7.11 -5.66 -10.68
CA VAL A 123 6.13 -6.52 -11.37
C VAL A 123 6.60 -6.75 -12.83
N PHE A 124 6.36 -7.93 -13.41
CA PHE A 124 6.88 -8.30 -14.75
C PHE A 124 5.78 -8.42 -15.82
N ILE A 125 5.56 -7.44 -16.72
CA ILE A 125 4.74 -7.54 -17.97
C ILE A 125 5.19 -6.56 -19.08
N ILE A 126 5.29 -7.03 -20.33
CA ILE A 126 6.04 -6.58 -21.54
C ILE A 126 5.77 -5.17 -22.13
N ARG A 127 6.84 -4.46 -22.58
CA ARG A 127 6.85 -3.61 -23.81
C ARG A 127 8.28 -3.30 -24.31
N ASP A 128 8.47 -3.40 -25.63
CA ASP A 128 9.62 -2.90 -26.39
C ASP A 128 9.25 -1.63 -27.14
N PHE A 129 9.98 -0.55 -26.91
CA PHE A 129 9.80 0.72 -27.61
C PHE A 129 10.94 0.92 -28.61
N CYS A 130 10.63 0.92 -29.91
CA CYS A 130 11.62 0.94 -30.99
C CYS A 130 11.37 2.04 -32.04
N PHE A 131 10.64 3.11 -31.69
CA PHE A 131 10.26 4.16 -32.63
C PHE A 131 11.20 5.38 -32.56
N LYS A 132 12.18 5.44 -33.48
CA LYS A 132 13.24 6.47 -33.50
C LYS A 132 12.74 7.92 -33.45
N LYS A 133 11.63 8.22 -34.12
CA LYS A 133 11.06 9.58 -34.20
C LYS A 133 10.66 10.21 -32.85
N TYR A 134 10.48 9.42 -31.80
CA TYR A 134 10.14 9.92 -30.47
C TYR A 134 11.35 10.01 -29.53
N LEU A 135 12.51 9.45 -29.92
CA LEU A 135 13.74 9.47 -29.09
C LEU A 135 14.43 10.83 -29.07
N ASP A 136 14.22 11.62 -30.13
CA ASP A 136 14.92 12.90 -30.32
C ASP A 136 14.13 14.09 -29.74
N ASP A 137 12.86 13.89 -29.37
CA ASP A 137 11.97 14.90 -28.79
C ASP A 137 11.86 14.74 -27.26
N GLU A 138 11.95 15.84 -26.51
CA GLU A 138 11.77 15.86 -25.05
C GLU A 138 10.39 15.40 -24.60
N ASN A 139 9.36 15.70 -25.40
CA ASN A 139 7.99 15.28 -25.15
C ASN A 139 7.61 14.01 -25.93
N GLY A 140 8.57 13.38 -26.61
CA GLY A 140 8.30 12.26 -27.51
C GLY A 140 7.60 11.08 -26.82
N GLY A 141 7.89 10.86 -25.53
CA GLY A 141 7.20 9.85 -24.73
C GLY A 141 5.72 10.18 -24.51
N GLN A 142 5.41 11.42 -24.11
CA GLN A 142 4.01 11.84 -23.92
C GLN A 142 3.25 11.81 -25.24
N MET A 143 3.84 12.34 -26.31
CA MET A 143 3.27 12.30 -27.66
C MET A 143 2.97 10.86 -28.12
N TYR A 144 3.82 9.89 -27.75
CA TYR A 144 3.58 8.49 -28.06
C TYR A 144 2.41 7.91 -27.26
N ILE A 145 2.34 8.18 -25.96
CA ILE A 145 1.22 7.74 -25.11
C ILE A 145 -0.09 8.31 -25.63
N ASP A 146 -0.14 9.62 -25.90
CA ASP A 146 -1.33 10.28 -26.41
C ASP A 146 -1.73 9.70 -27.77
N LYS A 147 -0.77 9.44 -28.66
CA LYS A 147 -1.06 8.76 -29.91
C LYS A 147 -1.64 7.35 -29.67
N VAL A 148 -1.02 6.52 -28.83
CA VAL A 148 -1.47 5.13 -28.64
C VAL A 148 -2.86 5.07 -28.01
N LEU A 149 -3.15 5.97 -27.06
CA LEU A 149 -4.41 6.00 -26.32
C LEU A 149 -5.54 6.74 -27.06
N CYS A 150 -5.22 7.68 -27.94
CA CYS A 150 -6.21 8.51 -28.64
C CYS A 150 -6.33 8.22 -30.15
N ASP A 151 -5.53 7.31 -30.74
CA ASP A 151 -5.64 6.98 -32.17
C ASP A 151 -6.89 6.11 -32.45
N VAL A 152 -7.98 6.80 -32.80
CA VAL A 152 -9.36 6.28 -33.01
C VAL A 152 -9.48 5.35 -34.23
N LYS A 153 -8.42 5.13 -35.01
CA LYS A 153 -8.51 4.44 -36.31
C LYS A 153 -8.79 2.94 -36.24
N VAL A 154 -8.74 2.32 -35.06
CA VAL A 154 -9.01 0.88 -34.88
C VAL A 154 -10.14 0.68 -33.88
N GLU A 155 -11.35 0.48 -34.41
CA GLU A 155 -12.59 0.35 -33.66
C GLU A 155 -12.56 -0.82 -32.64
N GLN A 156 -11.90 -1.93 -33.02
CA GLN A 156 -11.74 -3.12 -32.17
C GLN A 156 -10.96 -2.88 -30.87
N LEU A 157 -10.14 -1.82 -30.80
CA LEU A 157 -9.34 -1.49 -29.61
C LEU A 157 -9.90 -0.31 -28.81
N GLN A 158 -11.01 0.28 -29.24
CA GLN A 158 -11.55 1.49 -28.60
C GLN A 158 -11.99 1.21 -27.16
N GLN A 159 -12.71 0.11 -26.91
CA GLN A 159 -13.13 -0.29 -25.56
C GLN A 159 -11.93 -0.51 -24.61
N LEU A 160 -10.83 -1.07 -25.10
CA LEU A 160 -9.61 -1.25 -24.31
C LEU A 160 -8.96 0.10 -23.98
N ARG A 161 -8.89 1.01 -24.95
CA ARG A 161 -8.34 2.36 -24.75
C ARG A 161 -9.19 3.18 -23.78
N ASP A 162 -10.51 3.13 -23.92
CA ASP A 162 -11.44 3.79 -23.01
C ASP A 162 -11.28 3.23 -21.59
N GLY A 163 -11.15 1.90 -21.47
CA GLY A 163 -10.84 1.23 -20.21
C GLY A 163 -9.52 1.70 -19.59
N LEU A 164 -8.43 1.77 -20.36
CA LEU A 164 -7.14 2.29 -19.88
C LEU A 164 -7.24 3.77 -19.52
N ASN A 165 -7.98 4.56 -20.28
CA ASN A 165 -8.18 5.98 -20.01
C ASN A 165 -8.93 6.23 -18.71
N ALA A 166 -9.98 5.45 -18.45
CA ALA A 166 -10.74 5.49 -17.21
C ALA A 166 -10.01 4.87 -16.00
N SER A 167 -9.07 3.94 -16.23
CA SER A 167 -8.37 3.22 -15.15
C SER A 167 -7.22 4.01 -14.50
N TYR A 168 -6.67 5.01 -15.19
CA TYR A 168 -5.52 5.77 -14.72
C TYR A 168 -5.79 7.28 -14.79
N GLU A 169 -5.76 7.93 -13.63
CA GLU A 169 -5.94 9.38 -13.50
C GLU A 169 -4.82 10.15 -14.20
N ARG A 170 -3.57 9.72 -14.02
CA ARG A 170 -2.39 10.32 -14.62
C ARG A 170 -1.64 9.31 -15.46
N LYS A 171 -1.12 9.75 -16.60
CA LYS A 171 -0.42 8.91 -17.57
C LYS A 171 0.78 9.69 -18.06
N PHE A 172 1.97 9.16 -17.81
CA PHE A 172 3.21 9.77 -18.22
C PHE A 172 3.89 8.90 -19.28
N GLY A 173 4.43 9.55 -20.31
CA GLY A 173 5.26 8.88 -21.31
C GLY A 173 6.70 9.34 -21.23
N PHE A 174 7.62 8.41 -20.98
CA PHE A 174 9.06 8.65 -21.00
C PHE A 174 9.73 7.77 -22.04
N VAL A 175 10.67 8.35 -22.77
CA VAL A 175 11.42 7.67 -23.83
C VAL A 175 12.91 7.86 -23.58
N PHE A 176 13.64 6.73 -23.60
CA PHE A 176 15.03 6.67 -23.22
C PHE A 176 15.91 6.34 -24.43
N PRO A 177 17.03 7.05 -24.63
CA PRO A 177 18.08 6.57 -25.54
C PRO A 177 18.71 5.27 -25.00
N HIS A 178 19.57 4.62 -25.77
CA HIS A 178 20.32 3.48 -25.26
C HIS A 178 21.24 3.92 -24.09
N PRO A 179 21.33 3.16 -22.98
CA PRO A 179 22.10 3.55 -21.79
C PRO A 179 23.62 3.58 -22.01
N GLY A 180 24.11 3.06 -23.14
CA GLY A 180 25.53 3.00 -23.49
C GLY A 180 25.99 1.56 -23.66
N GLU A 181 26.96 1.33 -24.55
CA GLU A 181 27.48 -0.01 -24.82
C GLU A 181 28.12 -0.64 -23.59
N LYS A 182 28.88 0.15 -22.82
CA LYS A 182 29.51 -0.30 -21.58
C LYS A 182 28.50 -0.78 -20.54
N VAL A 183 27.39 -0.06 -20.35
CA VAL A 183 26.29 -0.49 -19.47
C VAL A 183 25.66 -1.80 -19.96
N ALA A 184 25.43 -1.93 -21.27
CA ALA A 184 24.80 -3.11 -21.84
C ALA A 184 25.70 -4.35 -21.80
N LEU A 185 27.01 -4.20 -22.01
CA LEU A 185 27.99 -5.29 -22.06
C LEU A 185 28.54 -5.66 -20.68
N GLU A 186 28.97 -4.65 -19.92
CA GLU A 186 29.68 -4.84 -18.64
C GLU A 186 28.75 -4.73 -17.42
N LYS A 187 27.50 -4.29 -17.59
CA LYS A 187 26.50 -4.18 -16.51
C LYS A 187 26.95 -3.30 -15.35
N THR A 188 27.78 -2.31 -15.65
CA THR A 188 28.13 -1.26 -14.71
C THR A 188 26.90 -0.46 -14.30
N SER A 189 26.86 -0.11 -13.01
CA SER A 189 25.86 0.78 -12.43
C SER A 189 26.43 2.16 -12.11
N ASN A 190 27.68 2.43 -12.54
CA ASN A 190 28.33 3.72 -12.35
C ASN A 190 27.81 4.71 -13.39
N ILE A 191 27.48 5.91 -12.95
CA ILE A 191 26.90 6.96 -13.80
C ILE A 191 27.88 7.42 -14.89
N VAL A 192 29.18 7.47 -14.58
CA VAL A 192 30.25 7.83 -15.53
C VAL A 192 30.29 6.92 -16.77
N ASP A 193 29.81 5.69 -16.66
CA ASP A 193 29.82 4.72 -17.75
C ASP A 193 28.56 4.77 -18.62
N MET A 194 27.58 5.60 -18.23
CA MET A 194 26.28 5.69 -18.90
C MET A 194 26.25 6.83 -19.92
N ASN A 195 25.41 6.68 -20.94
CA ASN A 195 25.07 7.74 -21.85
C ASN A 195 24.49 8.95 -21.07
N PRO A 196 25.10 10.15 -21.13
CA PRO A 196 24.62 11.31 -20.37
C PRO A 196 23.18 11.69 -20.68
N LYS A 197 22.72 11.52 -21.93
CA LYS A 197 21.32 11.76 -22.32
C LYS A 197 20.38 10.74 -21.67
N PHE A 198 20.82 9.49 -21.47
CA PHE A 198 20.05 8.50 -20.73
C PHE A 198 19.89 8.91 -19.26
N VAL A 199 20.99 9.29 -18.61
CA VAL A 199 20.98 9.72 -17.19
C VAL A 199 20.09 10.94 -17.00
N TYR A 200 20.18 11.91 -17.91
CA TYR A 200 19.30 13.09 -17.90
C TYR A 200 17.82 12.69 -17.96
N ARG A 201 17.42 11.83 -18.91
CA ARG A 201 16.04 11.32 -19.01
C ARG A 201 15.59 10.54 -17.79
N ALA A 202 16.50 9.75 -17.19
CA ALA A 202 16.21 9.00 -15.98
C ALA A 202 15.94 9.93 -14.80
N LYS A 203 16.75 10.99 -14.68
CA LYS A 203 16.55 12.02 -13.66
C LYS A 203 15.20 12.73 -13.83
N GLU A 204 14.87 13.17 -15.04
CA GLU A 204 13.57 13.80 -15.33
C GLU A 204 12.40 12.89 -14.95
N MET A 205 12.45 11.62 -15.35
CA MET A 205 11.40 10.64 -15.03
C MET A 205 11.27 10.44 -13.52
N VAL A 206 12.40 10.28 -12.82
CA VAL A 206 12.40 10.09 -11.38
C VAL A 206 11.79 11.29 -10.67
N GLU A 207 12.23 12.50 -10.99
CA GLU A 207 11.71 13.72 -10.36
C GLU A 207 10.22 13.94 -10.65
N ALA A 208 9.76 13.61 -11.87
CA ALA A 208 8.35 13.70 -12.24
C ALA A 208 7.45 12.67 -11.55
N LEU A 209 7.96 11.47 -11.23
CA LEU A 209 7.17 10.40 -10.64
C LEU A 209 7.23 10.35 -9.11
N LEU A 210 8.36 10.77 -8.53
CA LEU A 210 8.70 10.54 -7.12
C LEU A 210 8.78 11.82 -6.28
N SER A 211 8.63 13.01 -6.85
CA SER A 211 8.64 14.21 -6.02
C SER A 211 7.55 14.14 -4.93
N PRO A 212 7.78 14.71 -3.74
CA PRO A 212 6.84 14.56 -2.64
C PRO A 212 5.41 15.04 -2.95
N SER A 213 5.27 16.04 -3.83
CA SER A 213 3.97 16.54 -4.30
C SER A 213 3.27 15.60 -5.28
N GLU A 214 4.01 14.74 -5.96
CA GLU A 214 3.49 13.84 -7.00
C GLU A 214 3.10 12.46 -6.46
N LEU A 215 3.55 12.10 -5.25
CA LEU A 215 3.25 10.82 -4.62
C LEU A 215 1.75 10.68 -4.33
N GLN A 216 1.10 9.69 -4.95
CA GLN A 216 -0.33 9.43 -4.79
C GLN A 216 -0.56 8.32 -3.77
N ILE A 217 -1.23 8.66 -2.68
CA ILE A 217 -1.64 7.70 -1.66
C ILE A 217 -2.55 6.65 -2.30
N LYS A 218 -2.20 5.38 -2.10
CA LYS A 218 -3.00 4.25 -2.58
C LYS A 218 -4.36 4.27 -1.89
N ARG A 219 -5.41 4.15 -2.71
CA ARG A 219 -6.79 4.00 -2.25
C ARG A 219 -7.42 2.74 -2.83
N VAL A 220 -8.37 2.19 -2.08
CA VAL A 220 -9.31 1.18 -2.54
C VAL A 220 -10.70 1.77 -2.31
N GLY A 221 -11.36 2.18 -3.40
CA GLY A 221 -12.56 3.02 -3.29
C GLY A 221 -12.26 4.33 -2.55
N PRO A 222 -13.12 4.77 -1.60
CA PRO A 222 -12.85 5.95 -0.77
C PRO A 222 -11.76 5.73 0.29
N SER A 223 -11.41 4.48 0.59
CA SER A 223 -10.56 4.15 1.72
C SER A 223 -9.08 4.31 1.41
N VAL A 224 -8.38 5.03 2.29
CA VAL A 224 -6.91 5.10 2.30
C VAL A 224 -6.33 3.75 2.67
N MET A 225 -5.36 3.29 1.88
CA MET A 225 -4.50 2.15 2.20
C MET A 225 -3.38 2.62 3.13
N TYR A 226 -3.29 2.03 4.32
CA TYR A 226 -2.15 2.20 5.22
C TYR A 226 -1.19 1.03 5.07
N CYS A 227 0.09 1.20 5.43
CA CYS A 227 1.09 0.14 5.34
C CYS A 227 0.59 -1.15 5.99
N LYS A 228 0.09 -1.08 7.24
CA LYS A 228 -0.39 -2.25 7.99
C LYS A 228 -1.47 -3.08 7.26
N ASN A 229 -2.21 -2.47 6.33
CA ASN A 229 -3.29 -3.13 5.60
C ASN A 229 -2.81 -3.85 4.33
N MET A 230 -1.58 -3.60 3.86
CA MET A 230 -1.09 -4.13 2.59
C MET A 230 -0.94 -5.66 2.61
N CYS A 231 -0.55 -6.25 3.74
CA CYS A 231 -0.43 -7.70 3.89
C CYS A 231 -1.78 -8.41 3.65
N ASP A 232 -2.85 -7.89 4.26
CA ASP A 232 -4.21 -8.43 4.09
C ASP A 232 -4.71 -8.22 2.66
N TYR A 233 -4.45 -7.06 2.07
CA TYR A 233 -4.86 -6.76 0.69
C TYR A 233 -4.18 -7.71 -0.32
N ILE A 234 -2.86 -7.91 -0.22
CA ILE A 234 -2.13 -8.85 -1.06
C ILE A 234 -2.63 -10.28 -0.85
N SER A 235 -2.94 -10.65 0.39
CA SER A 235 -3.48 -11.98 0.70
C SER A 235 -4.85 -12.21 0.06
N LEU A 236 -5.73 -11.21 0.06
CA LEU A 236 -7.02 -11.25 -0.64
C LEU A 236 -6.84 -11.36 -2.16
N CYS A 237 -5.92 -10.58 -2.73
CA CYS A 237 -5.58 -10.66 -4.16
C CYS A 237 -5.13 -12.07 -4.55
N VAL A 238 -4.17 -12.65 -3.81
CA VAL A 238 -3.63 -14.00 -4.11
C VAL A 238 -4.70 -15.07 -3.96
N LYS A 239 -5.51 -15.03 -2.90
CA LYS A 239 -6.62 -15.98 -2.71
C LYS A 239 -7.60 -15.97 -3.89
N CYS A 240 -7.87 -14.79 -4.44
CA CYS A 240 -8.75 -14.65 -5.59
C CYS A 240 -8.18 -15.29 -6.88
N PHE A 241 -6.85 -15.35 -7.04
CA PHE A 241 -6.21 -16.08 -8.15
C PHE A 241 -6.35 -17.61 -7.99
N ASP A 242 -6.22 -18.13 -6.77
CA ASP A 242 -6.25 -19.57 -6.50
C ASP A 242 -7.64 -20.20 -6.75
N ASP A 243 -8.72 -19.41 -6.66
CA ASP A 243 -10.11 -19.86 -6.89
C ASP A 243 -10.46 -20.09 -8.38
N ASN A 244 -9.45 -20.18 -9.27
CA ASN A 244 -9.57 -20.33 -10.74
C ASN A 244 -10.44 -19.26 -11.43
N GLN A 245 -10.71 -18.14 -10.74
CA GLN A 245 -11.22 -16.96 -11.41
C GLN A 245 -10.03 -16.35 -12.15
N HIS A 246 -10.02 -16.44 -13.49
CA HIS A 246 -9.20 -15.53 -14.28
C HIS A 246 -9.39 -14.11 -13.74
N PHE A 247 -8.34 -13.29 -13.72
CA PHE A 247 -8.35 -11.92 -13.18
C PHE A 247 -9.25 -11.01 -14.05
N ALA A 248 -10.53 -11.30 -14.03
CA ALA A 248 -11.58 -10.55 -14.67
C ALA A 248 -11.85 -9.33 -13.79
N PRO A 249 -12.34 -8.22 -14.37
CA PRO A 249 -12.69 -7.02 -13.60
C PRO A 249 -13.56 -7.30 -12.36
N LYS A 250 -14.44 -8.31 -12.43
CA LYS A 250 -15.28 -8.75 -11.30
C LYS A 250 -14.49 -9.30 -10.11
N ALA A 251 -13.41 -10.04 -10.36
CA ALA A 251 -12.55 -10.61 -9.33
C ALA A 251 -11.83 -9.48 -8.54
N VAL A 252 -11.29 -8.49 -9.26
CA VAL A 252 -10.68 -7.30 -8.64
C VAL A 252 -11.69 -6.49 -7.84
N GLN A 253 -12.91 -6.34 -8.35
CA GLN A 253 -13.99 -5.66 -7.63
C GLN A 253 -14.39 -6.39 -6.35
N ALA A 254 -14.42 -7.73 -6.37
CA ALA A 254 -14.68 -8.55 -5.18
C ALA A 254 -13.58 -8.37 -4.13
N VAL A 255 -12.30 -8.44 -4.53
CA VAL A 255 -11.16 -8.20 -3.62
C VAL A 255 -11.22 -6.81 -3.01
N ASN A 256 -11.46 -5.78 -3.83
CA ASN A 256 -11.57 -4.40 -3.35
C ASN A 256 -12.73 -4.25 -2.36
N ARG A 257 -13.87 -4.88 -2.62
CA ARG A 257 -15.04 -4.87 -1.74
C ARG A 257 -14.72 -5.54 -0.40
N ASP A 258 -14.18 -6.75 -0.44
CA ASP A 258 -13.84 -7.51 0.77
C ASP A 258 -12.80 -6.79 1.62
N PHE A 259 -11.77 -6.23 0.99
CA PHE A 259 -10.78 -5.41 1.66
C PHE A 259 -11.41 -4.19 2.35
N MET A 260 -12.23 -3.42 1.63
CA MET A 260 -12.88 -2.25 2.22
C MET A 260 -13.77 -2.63 3.42
N PHE A 261 -14.52 -3.72 3.31
CA PHE A 261 -15.37 -4.17 4.40
C PHE A 261 -14.55 -4.58 5.62
N ASN A 262 -13.51 -5.40 5.42
CA ASN A 262 -12.65 -5.84 6.52
C ASN A 262 -11.94 -4.65 7.18
N LEU A 263 -11.50 -3.68 6.39
CA LEU A 263 -10.89 -2.45 6.89
C LEU A 263 -11.86 -1.63 7.76
N GLU A 264 -13.08 -1.41 7.30
CA GLU A 264 -14.06 -0.62 8.06
C GLU A 264 -14.57 -1.35 9.30
N VAL A 265 -14.72 -2.67 9.23
CA VAL A 265 -15.03 -3.49 10.41
C VAL A 265 -13.89 -3.42 11.43
N SER A 266 -12.63 -3.56 11.01
CA SER A 266 -11.47 -3.43 11.89
C SER A 266 -11.40 -2.04 12.55
N ARG A 267 -11.62 -0.96 11.80
CA ARG A 267 -11.70 0.41 12.34
C ARG A 267 -12.81 0.57 13.37
N ALA A 268 -13.99 0.01 13.10
CA ALA A 268 -15.13 0.06 14.03
C ALA A 268 -14.80 -0.65 15.35
N CYS A 269 -14.16 -1.83 15.26
CA CYS A 269 -13.71 -2.60 16.41
C CYS A 269 -12.65 -1.85 17.24
N GLU A 270 -11.62 -1.30 16.59
CA GLU A 270 -10.59 -0.48 17.28
C GLU A 270 -11.20 0.74 17.96
N ALA A 271 -12.10 1.46 17.27
CA ALA A 271 -12.77 2.63 17.84
C ALA A 271 -13.65 2.25 19.05
N TYR A 272 -14.38 1.13 18.97
CA TYR A 272 -15.17 0.62 20.08
C TYR A 272 -14.30 0.31 21.30
N ASP A 273 -13.20 -0.42 21.09
CA ASP A 273 -12.29 -0.81 22.17
C ASP A 273 -11.70 0.44 22.85
N ILE A 274 -11.21 1.42 22.08
CA ILE A 274 -10.68 2.69 22.60
C ILE A 274 -11.73 3.47 23.41
N LEU A 275 -12.96 3.59 22.90
CA LEU A 275 -14.02 4.34 23.58
C LEU A 275 -14.46 3.66 24.87
N MET A 276 -14.55 2.33 24.86
CA MET A 276 -14.85 1.55 26.06
C MET A 276 -13.71 1.63 27.07
N GLU A 277 -12.46 1.44 26.66
CA GLU A 277 -11.29 1.60 27.52
C GLU A 277 -11.28 2.95 28.23
N LYS A 278 -11.48 4.04 27.47
CA LYS A 278 -11.57 5.40 28.00
C LYS A 278 -12.67 5.56 29.05
N ALA A 279 -13.83 4.94 28.85
CA ALA A 279 -14.91 4.98 29.84
C ALA A 279 -14.47 4.32 31.16
N PHE A 280 -13.71 3.23 31.09
CA PHE A 280 -13.26 2.49 32.27
C PHE A 280 -12.05 3.08 33.01
N VAL A 281 -11.33 4.07 32.45
CA VAL A 281 -10.08 4.62 33.05
C VAL A 281 -10.24 5.05 34.51
N ASN A 282 -11.41 5.57 34.89
CA ASN A 282 -11.70 6.02 36.26
C ASN A 282 -12.93 5.32 36.85
N CYS A 283 -13.15 4.05 36.49
CA CYS A 283 -14.32 3.28 36.92
C CYS A 283 -13.90 2.08 37.79
N ASP A 284 -13.56 2.35 39.05
CA ASP A 284 -13.06 1.31 39.97
C ASP A 284 -14.16 0.37 40.48
N SER A 285 -15.41 0.83 40.51
CA SER A 285 -16.57 0.07 41.02
C SER A 285 -17.43 -0.58 39.93
N GLY A 286 -17.07 -0.38 38.67
CA GLY A 286 -17.90 -0.76 37.53
C GLY A 286 -19.19 0.07 37.42
N TYR A 287 -20.00 -0.26 36.43
CA TYR A 287 -21.28 0.40 36.14
C TYR A 287 -22.46 -0.47 36.56
N ALA A 288 -23.50 0.17 37.12
CA ALA A 288 -24.81 -0.46 37.26
C ALA A 288 -25.34 -0.92 35.89
N LYS A 289 -26.11 -2.01 35.87
CA LYS A 289 -26.59 -2.69 34.64
C LYS A 289 -27.15 -1.72 33.59
N ASP A 290 -28.03 -0.82 33.99
CA ASP A 290 -28.68 0.13 33.07
C ASP A 290 -27.70 1.19 32.54
N LYS A 291 -26.76 1.63 33.38
CA LYS A 291 -25.71 2.57 32.98
C LYS A 291 -24.72 1.93 32.02
N PHE A 292 -24.36 0.67 32.24
CA PHE A 292 -23.49 -0.08 31.33
C PHE A 292 -24.16 -0.29 29.96
N ALA A 293 -25.43 -0.68 29.95
CA ALA A 293 -26.21 -0.82 28.71
C ALA A 293 -26.32 0.53 27.96
N ALA A 294 -26.56 1.63 28.67
CA ALA A 294 -26.59 2.97 28.08
C ALA A 294 -25.22 3.39 27.51
N LEU A 295 -24.12 3.07 28.20
CA LEU A 295 -22.76 3.31 27.71
C LEU A 295 -22.50 2.54 26.41
N HIS A 296 -22.78 1.24 26.38
CA HIS A 296 -22.65 0.41 25.18
C HIS A 296 -23.44 1.00 24.01
N ASN A 297 -24.73 1.31 24.23
CA ASN A 297 -25.58 1.87 23.18
C ASN A 297 -25.04 3.21 22.66
N LYS A 298 -24.53 4.07 23.55
CA LYS A 298 -23.91 5.36 23.16
C LYS A 298 -22.67 5.15 22.29
N VAL A 299 -21.77 4.25 22.69
CA VAL A 299 -20.54 3.94 21.93
C VAL A 299 -20.90 3.32 20.57
N PHE A 300 -21.83 2.37 20.56
CA PHE A 300 -22.28 1.71 19.33
C PHE A 300 -22.92 2.71 18.36
N GLN A 301 -23.81 3.58 18.83
CA GLN A 301 -24.40 4.64 18.00
C GLN A 301 -23.34 5.58 17.42
N GLN A 302 -22.32 5.95 18.21
CA GLN A 302 -21.22 6.77 17.73
C GLN A 302 -20.48 6.10 16.57
N ILE A 303 -20.17 4.81 16.68
CA ILE A 303 -19.50 4.04 15.61
C ILE A 303 -20.36 3.98 14.34
N GLN A 304 -21.65 3.69 14.48
CA GLN A 304 -22.56 3.66 13.33
C GLN A 304 -22.59 5.01 12.59
N ASN A 305 -22.65 6.12 13.34
CA ASN A 305 -22.59 7.46 12.77
C ASN A 305 -21.26 7.73 12.06
N ASP A 306 -20.14 7.24 12.60
CA ASP A 306 -18.82 7.41 11.99
C ASP A 306 -18.65 6.58 10.71
N ILE A 307 -19.24 5.39 10.65
CA ILE A 307 -19.30 4.56 9.43
C ILE A 307 -20.09 5.29 8.34
N VAL A 308 -21.30 5.77 8.64
CA VAL A 308 -22.17 6.50 7.70
C VAL A 308 -21.48 7.76 7.15
N LYS A 309 -20.74 8.49 8.00
CA LYS A 309 -20.00 9.68 7.57
C LYS A 309 -18.87 9.36 6.57
N ARG A 310 -18.21 8.21 6.72
CA ARG A 310 -17.09 7.80 5.85
C ARG A 310 -17.57 7.14 4.57
N ILE A 311 -18.56 6.27 4.68
CA ILE A 311 -19.08 5.46 3.58
C ILE A 311 -20.38 6.12 3.10
N LYS A 312 -20.33 6.75 1.92
CA LYS A 312 -21.48 7.43 1.32
C LYS A 312 -22.50 6.48 0.68
N ASP A 313 -22.13 5.22 0.45
CA ASP A 313 -23.00 4.20 -0.15
C ASP A 313 -23.79 3.48 0.94
N GLU A 314 -25.12 3.68 0.96
CA GLU A 314 -26.02 3.10 1.96
C GLU A 314 -26.04 1.56 1.95
N GLY A 315 -25.88 0.95 0.77
CA GLY A 315 -25.84 -0.51 0.63
C GLY A 315 -24.58 -1.08 1.29
N VAL A 316 -23.44 -0.42 1.07
CA VAL A 316 -22.17 -0.77 1.72
C VAL A 316 -22.24 -0.54 3.23
N VAL A 317 -22.80 0.59 3.68
CA VAL A 317 -22.98 0.87 5.12
C VAL A 317 -23.72 -0.28 5.79
N LYS A 318 -24.86 -0.70 5.22
CA LYS A 318 -25.67 -1.77 5.79
C LYS A 318 -24.89 -3.08 5.91
N GLU A 319 -24.13 -3.44 4.89
CA GLU A 319 -23.35 -4.69 4.89
C GLU A 319 -22.19 -4.64 5.90
N VAL A 320 -21.47 -3.52 5.97
CA VAL A 320 -20.40 -3.29 6.97
C VAL A 320 -20.96 -3.34 8.38
N THR A 321 -22.09 -2.65 8.63
CA THR A 321 -22.77 -2.68 9.92
C THR A 321 -23.09 -4.10 10.33
N VAL A 322 -23.72 -4.90 9.46
CA VAL A 322 -24.06 -6.30 9.75
C VAL A 322 -22.80 -7.13 10.05
N LYS A 323 -21.76 -7.04 9.22
CA LYS A 323 -20.50 -7.79 9.44
C LYS A 323 -19.75 -7.37 10.70
N SER A 324 -19.90 -6.11 11.12
CA SER A 324 -19.25 -5.60 12.35
C SER A 324 -19.91 -6.12 13.63
N VAL A 325 -21.19 -6.51 13.61
CA VAL A 325 -21.95 -6.88 14.82
C VAL A 325 -21.27 -8.01 15.58
N ASP A 326 -20.91 -9.09 14.90
CA ASP A 326 -20.34 -10.28 15.55
C ASP A 326 -19.00 -9.96 16.24
N GLN A 327 -18.14 -9.18 15.57
CA GLN A 327 -16.84 -8.80 16.14
C GLN A 327 -16.99 -7.81 17.29
N LEU A 328 -17.90 -6.82 17.16
CA LEU A 328 -18.20 -5.87 18.23
C LEU A 328 -18.83 -6.57 19.44
N LEU A 329 -19.64 -7.61 19.23
CA LEU A 329 -20.24 -8.40 20.31
C LEU A 329 -19.17 -9.13 21.14
N ASN A 330 -18.12 -9.64 20.49
CA ASN A 330 -16.99 -10.24 21.20
C ASN A 330 -16.28 -9.21 22.09
N ILE A 331 -16.03 -8.00 21.56
CA ILE A 331 -15.41 -6.92 22.35
C ILE A 331 -16.34 -6.46 23.47
N PHE A 332 -17.64 -6.33 23.21
CA PHE A 332 -18.64 -6.02 24.24
C PHE A 332 -18.64 -7.06 25.36
N THR A 333 -18.54 -8.35 25.02
CA THR A 333 -18.51 -9.45 26.00
C THR A 333 -17.30 -9.33 26.93
N LYS A 334 -16.11 -9.02 26.40
CA LYS A 334 -14.90 -8.67 27.20
C LYS A 334 -15.19 -7.56 28.21
N TYR A 335 -15.83 -6.47 27.79
CA TYR A 335 -16.15 -5.36 28.71
C TYR A 335 -17.27 -5.69 29.70
N LYS A 336 -18.22 -6.53 29.32
CA LYS A 336 -19.28 -6.99 30.21
C LYS A 336 -18.70 -7.82 31.35
N GLU A 337 -17.82 -8.78 31.04
CA GLU A 337 -17.11 -9.58 32.04
C GLU A 337 -16.26 -8.70 32.98
N LYS A 338 -15.53 -7.73 32.41
CA LYS A 338 -14.78 -6.73 33.21
C LYS A 338 -15.71 -5.94 34.14
N ASN A 339 -16.86 -5.50 33.65
CA ASN A 339 -17.82 -4.74 34.44
C ASN A 339 -18.41 -5.57 35.59
N ASP A 340 -18.81 -6.80 35.29
CA ASP A 340 -19.42 -7.70 36.27
C ASP A 340 -18.46 -8.02 37.42
N LEU A 341 -17.16 -8.21 37.11
CA LEU A 341 -16.11 -8.40 38.11
C LEU A 341 -15.95 -7.18 39.04
N LEU A 342 -15.87 -5.97 38.49
CA LEU A 342 -15.72 -4.74 39.28
C LEU A 342 -16.92 -4.49 40.20
N VAL A 343 -18.13 -4.74 39.69
CA VAL A 343 -19.37 -4.62 40.48
C VAL A 343 -19.41 -5.64 41.62
N GLU A 344 -18.96 -6.87 41.38
CA GLU A 344 -18.88 -7.90 42.43
C GLU A 344 -17.84 -7.54 43.51
N GLN A 345 -16.68 -7.02 43.10
CA GLN A 345 -15.63 -6.57 44.01
C GLN A 345 -16.11 -5.42 44.90
N GLU A 346 -16.82 -4.44 44.34
CA GLU A 346 -17.35 -3.33 45.12
C GLU A 346 -18.44 -3.79 46.10
N LYS A 347 -19.31 -4.73 45.69
CA LYS A 347 -20.30 -5.33 46.61
C LYS A 347 -19.63 -5.99 47.82
N LYS A 348 -18.58 -6.79 47.59
CA LYS A 348 -17.81 -7.44 48.66
C LYS A 348 -17.13 -6.41 49.57
N ARG A 349 -16.55 -5.35 48.99
CA ARG A 349 -15.93 -4.26 49.75
C ARG A 349 -16.93 -3.54 50.65
N LEU A 350 -18.12 -3.23 50.14
CA LEU A 350 -19.19 -2.59 50.91
C LEU A 350 -19.71 -3.50 52.04
N GLN A 351 -19.85 -4.80 51.80
CA GLN A 351 -20.22 -5.77 52.84
C GLN A 351 -19.21 -5.78 53.99
N ILE A 352 -17.91 -5.84 53.69
CA ILE A 352 -16.83 -5.80 54.70
C ILE A 352 -16.89 -4.49 55.51
N ILE A 353 -17.18 -3.36 54.87
CA ILE A 353 -17.31 -2.07 55.54
C ILE A 353 -18.52 -2.06 56.47
N GLU A 354 -19.65 -2.62 56.05
CA GLU A 354 -20.85 -2.73 56.89
C GLU A 354 -20.63 -3.65 58.09
N GLU A 355 -19.99 -4.80 57.91
CA GLU A 355 -19.63 -5.72 59.00
C GLU A 355 -18.73 -5.04 60.03
N LYS A 356 -17.70 -4.31 59.58
CA LYS A 356 -16.82 -3.53 60.45
C LYS A 356 -17.49 -2.36 61.17
N ARG A 357 -18.64 -1.88 60.70
CA ARG A 357 -19.43 -0.83 61.38
C ARG A 357 -20.40 -1.41 62.41
N ARG A 358 -20.73 -2.69 62.30
CA ARG A 358 -21.63 -3.42 63.22
C ARG A 358 -20.88 -4.03 64.40
N HIS A 359 -19.55 -4.11 64.34
CA HIS A 359 -18.67 -4.49 65.44
C HIS A 359 -17.98 -3.23 65.96
#